data_AF-A0A7J7WKC1-F1
#
_entry.id   AF-A0A7J7WKC1-F1
#
_cell.length_a   1.000
_cell.length_b   1.000
_cell.length_c   1.000
_cell.angle_alpha   90.00
_cell.angle_beta   90.00
_cell.angle_gamma   90.00
#
_symmetry.space_group_name_H-M   'P 1'
#
loop_
_entity.id
_entity.type
_entity.pdbx_description
1 polymer ?
#
loop_
_entity_poly.entity_id
_entity_poly.type
_entity_poly.pdbx_seq_one_letter_code
_entity_poly.pdbx_strand_id
1 'polypeptide(L)'
;MATPIAGSRPALALNGLMAADRGRRILGVCGMHPDHQEALKKNRVLLAKQLLLSELLEHLLEQDIITFEMREHIQAKVGSFNQNVELLNLLPKRGPRAFDAFCEALRETKQGHLEDLLLSTLSGLQQVLSPLSRDHDLNLSFPVCESYPPHKRLRLSVDTVEHSLDNRDGPPCLQVKPCTPEFYRTHHQLAYRLQSRPRGLALVLSNVHFTGEKDLDSRSGGDVDHRNLVTLFKLLGYTVHVLLDQTAQEMQEKLQNFAQLSAHRVTDSCIVALLSHGVEGGVYGVDGKVLQLQEVFRLFDNANCPSLQNKPKMFFIQACRGGAIGSLGHLLLFTAATASLAL
;
A
#
# COMPACT_ATOMS: atom_id res chain seq x y z
N MET A 1 -45.62 66.32 -36.06
CA MET A 1 -46.04 64.91 -36.12
C MET A 1 -45.61 64.21 -34.83
N ALA A 2 -46.58 63.59 -34.15
CA ALA A 2 -46.47 62.42 -33.25
C ALA A 2 -45.47 62.41 -32.06
N THR A 3 -46.02 62.50 -30.83
CA THR A 3 -45.73 61.59 -29.69
C THR A 3 -45.87 60.11 -30.13
N PRO A 4 -45.27 59.05 -29.49
CA PRO A 4 -45.35 58.76 -28.04
C PRO A 4 -44.17 57.88 -27.45
N ILE A 5 -43.95 57.80 -26.13
CA ILE A 5 -44.31 56.74 -25.14
C ILE A 5 -43.58 55.36 -25.24
N ALA A 6 -42.96 55.01 -24.09
CA ALA A 6 -42.80 53.71 -23.41
C ALA A 6 -41.99 52.52 -23.97
N GLY A 7 -41.56 51.72 -22.99
CA GLY A 7 -41.05 50.36 -23.13
C GLY A 7 -39.55 50.34 -23.42
N SER A 8 -38.72 49.45 -22.90
CA SER A 8 -38.90 48.29 -22.02
C SER A 8 -37.48 47.78 -21.75
N ARG A 9 -37.23 47.25 -20.55
CA ARG A 9 -35.96 46.64 -20.12
C ARG A 9 -35.41 45.64 -21.14
N PRO A 10 -34.08 45.47 -21.18
CA PRO A 10 -33.54 44.13 -20.98
C PRO A 10 -32.44 44.05 -19.92
N ALA A 11 -32.27 42.83 -19.43
CA ALA A 11 -31.35 42.35 -18.41
C ALA A 11 -29.86 42.44 -18.81
N LEU A 12 -28.99 42.06 -17.85
CA LEU A 12 -27.51 41.91 -17.84
C LEU A 12 -26.88 42.97 -16.89
N ALA A 13 -26.02 42.67 -15.92
CA ALA A 13 -25.34 41.44 -15.55
C ALA A 13 -25.03 41.42 -14.04
N LEU A 14 -24.85 40.20 -13.56
CA LEU A 14 -24.43 39.74 -12.25
C LEU A 14 -23.03 40.29 -11.87
N ASN A 15 -22.90 41.01 -10.75
CA ASN A 15 -21.61 41.27 -10.11
C ASN A 15 -21.65 40.72 -8.68
N GLY A 16 -21.38 39.42 -8.55
CA GLY A 16 -21.03 38.77 -7.30
C GLY A 16 -19.54 39.00 -7.02
N LEU A 17 -19.25 39.62 -5.88
CA LEU A 17 -17.90 39.83 -5.39
C LEU A 17 -17.39 38.50 -4.80
N MET A 18 -16.71 37.70 -5.63
CA MET A 18 -15.96 36.50 -5.24
C MET A 18 -14.65 36.93 -4.56
N ALA A 19 -14.58 36.79 -3.24
CA ALA A 19 -13.32 36.82 -2.51
C ALA A 19 -12.68 35.43 -2.58
N ALA A 20 -11.69 35.29 -3.47
CA ALA A 20 -10.80 34.14 -3.57
C ALA A 20 -9.40 34.53 -3.10
N ASP A 21 -8.94 33.97 -1.98
CA ASP A 21 -7.52 33.83 -1.60
C ASP A 21 -7.48 33.19 -0.18
N ARG A 22 -6.68 32.19 0.21
CA ARG A 22 -5.51 31.52 -0.39
C ARG A 22 -5.55 30.04 -0.01
N GLY A 23 -5.36 29.19 -1.02
CA GLY A 23 -5.24 27.75 -0.85
C GLY A 23 -4.02 27.37 0.00
N ARG A 24 -4.28 26.74 1.14
CA ARG A 24 -3.35 25.83 1.78
C ARG A 24 -3.40 24.53 0.96
N ARG A 25 -2.48 24.36 0.01
CA ARG A 25 -2.34 23.12 -0.77
C ARG A 25 -2.00 21.98 0.19
N ILE A 26 -3.02 21.21 0.57
CA ILE A 26 -2.85 19.91 1.21
C ILE A 26 -2.42 18.95 0.11
N LEU A 27 -1.15 18.54 0.15
CA LEU A 27 -0.60 17.48 -0.68
C LEU A 27 -1.43 16.20 -0.47
N GLY A 28 -1.86 15.63 -1.60
CA GLY A 28 -2.92 14.62 -1.67
C GLY A 28 -2.66 13.37 -0.84
N VAL A 29 -3.55 13.14 0.13
CA VAL A 29 -3.78 11.84 0.72
C VAL A 29 -4.70 11.09 -0.25
N CYS A 30 -4.12 10.24 -1.11
CA CYS A 30 -4.91 9.33 -1.94
C CYS A 30 -5.44 8.21 -1.03
N GLY A 31 -6.68 8.30 -0.57
CA GLY A 31 -7.33 7.26 0.25
C GLY A 31 -8.29 7.79 1.31
N MET A 32 -9.00 6.87 1.96
CA MET A 32 -9.90 7.13 3.09
C MET A 32 -9.12 7.57 4.34
N HIS A 33 -9.73 8.35 5.25
CA HIS A 33 -9.08 8.78 6.50
C HIS A 33 -8.60 7.59 7.36
N PRO A 34 -7.41 7.64 8.00
CA PRO A 34 -6.86 6.52 8.78
C PRO A 34 -7.79 5.97 9.86
N ASP A 35 -8.49 6.83 10.59
CA ASP A 35 -9.44 6.40 11.64
C ASP A 35 -10.62 5.62 11.07
N HIS A 36 -11.11 6.03 9.90
CA HIS A 36 -12.19 5.36 9.17
C HIS A 36 -11.72 3.99 8.67
N GLN A 37 -10.48 3.89 8.20
CA GLN A 37 -9.88 2.60 7.81
C GLN A 37 -9.75 1.66 9.01
N GLU A 38 -9.33 2.17 10.17
CA GLU A 38 -9.18 1.37 11.38
C GLU A 38 -10.53 0.91 11.93
N ALA A 39 -11.58 1.74 11.86
CA ALA A 39 -12.95 1.36 12.21
C ALA A 39 -13.48 0.22 11.33
N LEU A 40 -13.27 0.29 10.00
CA LEU A 40 -13.63 -0.79 9.08
C LEU A 40 -12.84 -2.07 9.35
N LYS A 41 -11.54 -1.94 9.67
CA LYS A 41 -10.65 -3.07 9.95
C LYS A 41 -11.06 -3.81 11.23
N LYS A 42 -11.37 -3.09 12.31
CA LYS A 42 -11.81 -3.68 13.57
C LYS A 42 -13.16 -4.40 13.46
N ASN A 43 -14.07 -3.88 12.66
CA ASN A 43 -15.42 -4.45 12.49
C ASN A 43 -15.55 -5.40 11.27
N ARG A 44 -14.44 -5.67 10.57
CA ARG A 44 -14.43 -6.34 9.26
C ARG A 44 -15.16 -7.69 9.25
N VAL A 45 -14.95 -8.52 10.27
CA VAL A 45 -15.55 -9.87 10.33
C VAL A 45 -17.06 -9.81 10.53
N LEU A 46 -17.55 -8.87 11.35
CA LEU A 46 -18.97 -8.68 11.58
C LEU A 46 -19.65 -8.08 10.35
N LEU A 47 -19.04 -7.05 9.75
CA LEU A 47 -19.51 -6.45 8.51
C LEU A 47 -19.60 -7.49 7.39
N ALA A 48 -18.56 -8.32 7.20
CA ALA A 48 -18.58 -9.35 6.17
C ALA A 48 -19.72 -10.38 6.34
N LYS A 49 -20.16 -10.63 7.57
CA LYS A 49 -21.26 -11.58 7.87
C LYS A 49 -22.65 -10.97 7.78
N GLN A 50 -22.81 -9.70 8.13
CA GLN A 50 -24.12 -9.06 8.32
C GLN A 50 -24.50 -8.07 7.20
N LEU A 51 -23.56 -7.69 6.34
CA LEU A 51 -23.80 -6.73 5.27
C LEU A 51 -24.63 -7.33 4.13
N LEU A 52 -25.65 -6.58 3.69
CA LEU A 52 -26.53 -6.96 2.58
C LEU A 52 -26.12 -6.18 1.34
N LEU A 53 -25.38 -6.85 0.47
CA LEU A 53 -24.61 -6.19 -0.58
C LEU A 53 -25.44 -5.70 -1.76
N SER A 54 -26.56 -6.37 -2.07
CA SER A 54 -27.34 -6.13 -3.28
C SER A 54 -27.86 -4.70 -3.38
N GLU A 55 -28.46 -4.19 -2.31
CA GLU A 55 -29.04 -2.83 -2.24
C GLU A 55 -27.96 -1.77 -1.96
N LEU A 56 -26.91 -2.17 -1.23
CA LEU A 56 -25.81 -1.28 -0.85
C LEU A 56 -24.90 -0.92 -2.04
N LEU A 57 -24.68 -1.84 -2.98
CA LEU A 57 -23.92 -1.57 -4.19
C LEU A 57 -24.60 -0.55 -5.11
N GLU A 58 -25.93 -0.50 -5.12
CA GLU A 58 -26.68 0.47 -5.94
C GLU A 58 -26.48 1.89 -5.43
N HIS A 59 -26.61 2.10 -4.12
CA HIS A 59 -26.34 3.39 -3.48
C HIS A 59 -24.88 3.84 -3.63
N LEU A 60 -23.92 2.91 -3.55
CA LEU A 60 -22.50 3.24 -3.73
C LEU A 60 -22.13 3.57 -5.20
N LEU A 61 -22.88 3.02 -6.16
CA LEU A 61 -22.75 3.39 -7.58
C LEU A 61 -23.31 4.80 -7.81
N GLU A 62 -24.47 5.12 -7.24
CA GLU A 62 -25.09 6.45 -7.35
C GLU A 62 -24.21 7.56 -6.76
N GLN A 63 -23.44 7.25 -5.71
CA GLN A 63 -22.50 8.18 -5.07
C GLN A 63 -21.10 8.21 -5.74
N ASP A 64 -20.92 7.55 -6.89
CA ASP A 64 -19.66 7.42 -7.64
C ASP A 64 -18.49 6.88 -6.79
N ILE A 65 -18.77 6.14 -5.71
CA ILE A 65 -17.74 5.54 -4.84
C ILE A 65 -17.18 4.26 -5.45
N ILE A 66 -18.03 3.50 -6.14
CA ILE A 66 -17.65 2.31 -6.87
C ILE A 66 -18.07 2.47 -8.34
N THR A 67 -17.33 1.84 -9.26
CA THR A 67 -17.67 1.84 -10.69
C THR A 67 -18.46 0.58 -11.04
N PHE A 68 -19.14 0.59 -12.19
CA PHE A 68 -19.86 -0.58 -12.71
C PHE A 68 -18.95 -1.81 -12.83
N GLU A 69 -17.72 -1.65 -13.33
CA GLU A 69 -16.73 -2.72 -13.43
C GLU A 69 -16.38 -3.34 -12.07
N MET A 70 -16.27 -2.51 -11.03
CA MET A 70 -16.01 -3.00 -9.68
C MET A 70 -17.20 -3.77 -9.11
N ARG A 71 -18.42 -3.34 -9.42
CA ARG A 71 -19.63 -4.06 -9.02
C ARG A 71 -19.60 -5.47 -9.59
N GLU A 72 -19.30 -5.61 -10.89
CA GLU A 72 -19.19 -6.91 -11.54
C GLU A 72 -18.07 -7.76 -10.92
N HIS A 73 -16.91 -7.18 -10.64
CA HIS A 73 -15.81 -7.90 -9.97
C HIS A 73 -16.18 -8.38 -8.56
N ILE A 74 -16.92 -7.57 -7.81
CA ILE A 74 -17.44 -7.95 -6.49
C ILE A 74 -18.45 -9.09 -6.64
N GLN A 75 -19.43 -8.97 -7.55
CA GLN A 75 -20.48 -9.96 -7.76
C GLN A 75 -19.97 -11.29 -8.35
N ALA A 76 -18.86 -11.26 -9.08
CA ALA A 76 -18.18 -12.45 -9.60
C ALA A 76 -17.62 -13.37 -8.49
N LYS A 77 -17.48 -12.89 -7.25
CA LYS A 77 -17.08 -13.74 -6.12
C LYS A 77 -18.23 -14.66 -5.70
N VAL A 78 -17.89 -15.92 -5.43
CA VAL A 78 -18.85 -16.93 -4.97
C VAL A 78 -19.20 -16.67 -3.50
N GLY A 79 -20.48 -16.42 -3.23
CA GLY A 79 -21.04 -16.30 -1.89
C GLY A 79 -21.00 -14.88 -1.30
N SER A 80 -22.06 -14.50 -0.61
CA SER A 80 -22.27 -13.14 -0.05
C SER A 80 -21.13 -12.68 0.85
N PHE A 81 -20.58 -13.56 1.67
CA PHE A 81 -19.44 -13.25 2.54
C PHE A 81 -18.20 -12.79 1.75
N ASN A 82 -17.83 -13.50 0.68
CA ASN A 82 -16.66 -13.15 -0.12
C ASN A 82 -16.88 -11.86 -0.91
N GLN A 83 -18.10 -11.65 -1.39
CA GLN A 83 -18.48 -10.40 -2.06
C GLN A 83 -18.38 -9.20 -1.07
N ASN A 84 -18.87 -9.37 0.17
CA ASN A 84 -18.76 -8.35 1.22
C ASN A 84 -17.30 -8.04 1.58
N VAL A 85 -16.46 -9.06 1.70
CA VAL A 85 -15.01 -8.91 1.96
C VAL A 85 -14.32 -8.12 0.85
N GLU A 86 -14.71 -8.37 -0.41
CA GLU A 86 -14.16 -7.65 -1.56
C GLU A 86 -14.56 -6.17 -1.55
N LEU A 87 -15.83 -5.85 -1.26
CA LEU A 87 -16.27 -4.47 -1.09
C LEU A 87 -15.46 -3.77 0.03
N LEU A 88 -15.30 -4.41 1.19
CA LEU A 88 -14.53 -3.86 2.32
C LEU A 88 -13.03 -3.69 2.02
N ASN A 89 -12.48 -4.40 1.03
CA ASN A 89 -11.11 -4.18 0.53
C ASN A 89 -11.00 -2.96 -0.40
N LEU A 90 -12.09 -2.66 -1.12
CA LEU A 90 -12.11 -1.60 -2.12
C LEU A 90 -12.39 -0.25 -1.47
N LEU A 91 -13.28 -0.18 -0.46
CA LEU A 91 -13.70 1.07 0.19
C LEU A 91 -12.53 1.95 0.69
N PRO A 92 -11.50 1.46 1.39
CA PRO A 92 -10.38 2.28 1.86
C PRO A 92 -9.61 3.00 0.73
N LYS A 93 -9.69 2.48 -0.51
CA LYS A 93 -8.97 2.98 -1.69
C LYS A 93 -9.77 4.05 -2.47
N ARG A 94 -11.03 4.32 -2.11
CA ARG A 94 -11.95 5.20 -2.88
C ARG A 94 -11.91 6.66 -2.49
N GLY A 95 -10.97 7.04 -1.63
CA GLY A 95 -10.75 8.43 -1.24
C GLY A 95 -11.51 8.82 0.03
N PRO A 96 -11.45 10.11 0.41
CA PRO A 96 -11.87 10.58 1.73
C PRO A 96 -13.39 10.47 1.95
N ARG A 97 -14.21 10.60 0.89
CA ARG A 97 -15.68 10.56 0.96
C ARG A 97 -16.26 9.15 1.05
N ALA A 98 -15.45 8.12 0.83
CA ALA A 98 -15.93 6.74 0.72
C ALA A 98 -16.51 6.19 2.03
N PHE A 99 -16.05 6.69 3.18
CA PHE A 99 -16.56 6.24 4.47
C PHE A 99 -17.94 6.83 4.76
N ASP A 100 -18.09 8.14 4.58
CA ASP A 100 -19.36 8.83 4.84
C ASP A 100 -20.45 8.30 3.89
N ALA A 101 -20.13 8.15 2.61
CA ALA A 101 -21.05 7.56 1.63
C ALA A 101 -21.40 6.10 1.94
N PHE A 102 -20.48 5.34 2.55
CA PHE A 102 -20.77 3.99 3.01
C PHE A 102 -21.70 3.98 4.23
N CYS A 103 -21.51 4.88 5.18
CA CYS A 103 -22.42 5.07 6.31
C CYS A 103 -23.82 5.51 5.86
N GLU A 104 -23.90 6.44 4.92
CA GLU A 104 -25.17 6.85 4.29
C GLU A 104 -25.86 5.68 3.60
N ALA A 105 -25.12 4.89 2.80
CA ALA A 105 -25.67 3.70 2.16
C ALA A 105 -26.17 2.65 3.16
N LEU A 106 -25.48 2.44 4.28
CA LEU A 106 -25.95 1.57 5.37
C LEU A 106 -27.25 2.07 6.00
N ARG A 107 -27.43 3.39 6.11
CA ARG A 107 -28.65 3.98 6.66
C ARG A 107 -29.85 3.82 5.72
N GLU A 108 -29.65 4.12 4.43
CA GLU A 108 -30.69 4.02 3.40
C GLU A 108 -31.13 2.57 3.19
N THR A 109 -30.19 1.62 3.25
CA THR A 109 -30.47 0.17 3.19
C THR A 109 -31.00 -0.42 4.50
N LYS A 110 -31.37 0.43 5.49
CA LYS A 110 -31.90 0.03 6.80
C LYS A 110 -30.95 -0.89 7.60
N GLN A 111 -29.66 -0.82 7.32
CA GLN A 111 -28.58 -1.50 8.04
C GLN A 111 -27.91 -0.59 9.09
N GLY A 112 -28.67 0.34 9.67
CA GLY A 112 -28.16 1.36 10.61
C GLY A 112 -27.42 0.80 11.84
N HIS A 113 -27.73 -0.42 12.28
CA HIS A 113 -26.98 -1.09 13.36
C HIS A 113 -25.49 -1.30 13.02
N LEU A 114 -25.14 -1.45 11.74
CA LEU A 114 -23.74 -1.54 11.28
C LEU A 114 -23.08 -0.16 11.21
N GLU A 115 -23.86 0.89 10.90
CA GLU A 115 -23.41 2.28 10.96
C GLU A 115 -23.10 2.67 12.42
N ASP A 116 -24.01 2.39 13.36
CA ASP A 116 -23.83 2.64 14.79
C ASP A 116 -22.61 1.90 15.36
N LEU A 117 -22.37 0.67 14.90
CA LEU A 117 -21.18 -0.11 15.25
C LEU A 117 -19.89 0.59 14.78
N LEU A 118 -19.89 1.16 13.58
CA LEU A 118 -18.75 1.89 13.04
C LEU A 118 -18.53 3.23 13.76
N LEU A 119 -19.60 3.99 14.00
CA LEU A 119 -19.55 5.29 14.67
C LEU A 119 -19.17 5.17 16.16
N SER A 120 -19.66 4.14 16.85
CA SER A 120 -19.25 3.83 18.24
C SER A 120 -17.77 3.45 18.32
N THR A 121 -17.27 2.70 17.33
CA THR A 121 -15.85 2.38 17.23
C THR A 121 -15.01 3.65 16.98
N LEU A 122 -15.46 4.56 16.11
CA LEU A 122 -14.79 5.84 15.86
C LEU A 122 -14.79 6.75 17.09
N SER A 123 -15.91 6.82 17.80
CA SER A 123 -16.02 7.58 19.05
C SER A 123 -15.08 7.05 20.12
N GLY A 124 -14.94 5.73 20.22
CA GLY A 124 -13.95 5.07 21.09
C GLY A 124 -12.50 5.34 20.68
N LEU A 125 -12.21 5.52 19.39
CA LEU A 125 -10.89 5.93 18.90
C LEU A 125 -10.57 7.40 19.23
N GLN A 126 -11.57 8.29 19.19
CA GLN A 126 -11.42 9.71 19.52
C GLN A 126 -11.34 9.97 21.03
N GLN A 127 -12.04 9.19 21.87
CA GLN A 127 -12.00 9.35 23.34
C GLN A 127 -10.67 8.95 23.99
N VAL A 128 -9.82 8.19 23.29
CA VAL A 128 -8.47 7.86 23.79
C VAL A 128 -7.52 9.08 23.69
N LEU A 129 -7.94 10.17 23.02
CA LEU A 129 -7.06 11.28 22.63
C LEU A 129 -7.39 12.69 23.17
N SER A 130 -8.19 12.89 24.24
CA SER A 130 -8.17 14.09 25.14
C SER A 130 -9.41 14.20 26.06
N PRO A 131 -9.43 14.96 27.20
CA PRO A 131 -8.46 15.98 27.67
C PRO A 131 -8.08 15.97 29.18
N LEU A 132 -6.85 16.36 29.52
CA LEU A 132 -6.56 17.15 30.73
C LEU A 132 -6.04 18.52 30.28
N SER A 133 -6.93 19.49 30.28
CA SER A 133 -6.60 20.91 30.34
C SER A 133 -6.27 21.26 31.79
N ARG A 134 -5.09 21.85 32.02
CA ARG A 134 -4.91 22.93 33.00
C ARG A 134 -3.71 23.78 32.59
N ASP A 135 -4.01 25.07 32.56
CA ASP A 135 -3.16 26.22 32.29
C ASP A 135 -1.78 26.19 32.95
N HIS A 136 -0.79 26.73 32.25
CA HIS A 136 -0.05 27.91 32.73
C HIS A 136 0.52 28.68 31.54
N ASP A 137 -0.11 29.82 31.23
CA ASP A 137 0.56 30.96 30.64
C ASP A 137 1.64 31.47 31.60
N LEU A 138 2.84 31.77 31.09
CA LEU A 138 3.57 33.00 31.41
C LEU A 138 4.78 33.19 30.48
N ASN A 139 4.90 34.46 30.08
CA ASN A 139 5.81 35.10 29.15
C ASN A 139 7.33 34.96 29.41
N LEU A 140 8.08 35.00 28.29
CA LEU A 140 9.38 35.66 28.05
C LEU A 140 10.61 35.25 28.89
N SER A 141 11.66 34.78 28.20
CA SER A 141 12.89 35.55 27.97
C SER A 141 13.92 34.75 27.14
N PHE A 142 14.44 35.36 26.07
CA PHE A 142 15.66 34.95 25.39
C PHE A 142 16.85 34.95 26.37
N PRO A 143 17.91 34.16 26.11
CA PRO A 143 19.09 34.81 25.55
C PRO A 143 19.77 34.05 24.40
N VAL A 144 20.30 34.88 23.50
CA VAL A 144 21.29 34.61 22.45
C VAL A 144 22.64 34.21 23.05
N CYS A 145 23.37 33.31 22.38
CA CYS A 145 24.83 33.34 22.26
C CYS A 145 25.23 32.35 21.14
N GLU A 146 25.38 32.79 19.89
CA GLU A 146 26.64 33.24 19.27
C GLU A 146 27.88 32.40 19.63
N SER A 147 28.26 31.48 18.73
CA SER A 147 29.64 31.34 18.24
C SER A 147 29.73 30.27 17.13
N TYR A 148 29.74 30.73 15.87
CA TYR A 148 30.57 30.18 14.77
C TYR A 148 31.79 31.12 14.62
N PRO A 149 32.85 30.91 13.79
CA PRO A 149 33.00 30.02 12.62
C PRO A 149 34.44 29.37 12.60
N PRO A 150 35.11 28.95 11.48
CA PRO A 150 34.74 29.06 10.06
C PRO A 150 35.10 27.96 9.04
N HIS A 151 34.31 28.02 7.95
CA HIS A 151 34.64 27.93 6.51
C HIS A 151 35.20 26.64 5.88
N LYS A 152 34.45 26.10 4.89
CA LYS A 152 34.77 26.22 3.45
C LYS A 152 33.58 25.84 2.56
N ARG A 153 33.09 26.80 1.78
CA ARG A 153 32.31 26.61 0.53
C ARG A 153 32.89 27.59 -0.51
N LEU A 154 33.30 27.09 -1.66
CA LEU A 154 33.57 27.85 -2.90
C LEU A 154 32.65 27.20 -3.96
N ARG A 155 31.60 27.86 -4.43
CA ARG A 155 31.46 28.92 -5.46
C ARG A 155 30.98 28.32 -6.79
N LEU A 156 29.80 28.76 -7.20
CA LEU A 156 29.21 28.61 -8.53
C LEU A 156 30.09 29.29 -9.59
N SER A 157 30.07 28.75 -10.80
CA SER A 157 30.12 29.52 -12.04
C SER A 157 29.04 29.02 -12.99
N VAL A 158 28.20 29.96 -13.44
CA VAL A 158 27.26 29.84 -14.56
C VAL A 158 28.05 30.17 -15.82
N ASP A 159 27.89 29.39 -16.89
CA ASP A 159 27.87 29.93 -18.24
C ASP A 159 27.05 29.03 -19.17
N THR A 160 26.22 29.70 -19.95
CA THR A 160 25.16 29.20 -20.82
C THR A 160 25.72 28.87 -22.19
N VAL A 161 25.50 27.64 -22.68
CA VAL A 161 25.38 27.36 -24.12
C VAL A 161 24.30 26.28 -24.28
N GLU A 162 23.19 26.65 -24.90
CA GLU A 162 22.16 25.72 -25.38
C GLU A 162 22.78 24.84 -26.48
N HIS A 163 22.53 23.53 -26.44
CA HIS A 163 22.02 22.72 -27.57
C HIS A 163 22.02 21.23 -27.19
N SER A 164 20.93 20.57 -27.62
CA SER A 164 20.70 19.12 -27.73
C SER A 164 19.94 18.43 -26.59
N LEU A 165 18.72 18.05 -26.94
CA LEU A 165 17.77 17.20 -26.22
C LEU A 165 18.33 15.77 -26.09
N ASP A 166 17.82 15.07 -25.06
CA ASP A 166 17.90 13.61 -24.81
C ASP A 166 19.04 13.12 -23.87
N ASN A 167 18.69 12.13 -23.05
CA ASN A 167 19.42 11.48 -21.93
C ASN A 167 19.32 12.13 -20.52
N ARG A 168 18.09 12.33 -20.02
CA ARG A 168 17.85 12.53 -18.57
C ARG A 168 17.41 11.28 -17.80
N ASP A 169 17.65 10.08 -18.31
CA ASP A 169 17.47 8.85 -17.52
C ASP A 169 18.81 8.39 -16.91
N GLY A 170 19.31 9.18 -15.96
CA GLY A 170 20.26 8.66 -14.98
C GLY A 170 19.58 7.54 -14.16
N PRO A 171 20.32 6.52 -13.70
CA PRO A 171 19.73 5.43 -12.93
C PRO A 171 18.96 6.00 -11.72
N PRO A 172 17.74 5.52 -11.43
CA PRO A 172 16.95 6.05 -10.33
C PRO A 172 17.77 5.94 -9.04
N CYS A 173 18.06 7.10 -8.43
CA CYS A 173 18.70 7.16 -7.12
C CYS A 173 17.67 6.74 -6.08
N LEU A 174 17.57 5.43 -5.81
CA LEU A 174 16.66 4.90 -4.81
C LEU A 174 17.10 5.41 -3.44
N GLN A 175 16.29 6.25 -2.80
CA GLN A 175 16.56 6.76 -1.45
C GLN A 175 15.44 6.34 -0.50
N VAL A 176 15.80 5.66 0.58
CA VAL A 176 14.88 5.32 1.66
C VAL A 176 15.00 6.39 2.74
N LYS A 177 13.90 7.12 2.97
CA LYS A 177 13.86 8.13 4.03
C LYS A 177 13.90 7.45 5.41
N PRO A 178 14.77 7.88 6.34
CA PRO A 178 14.78 7.32 7.67
C PRO A 178 13.50 7.66 8.43
N CYS A 179 13.09 6.75 9.32
CA CYS A 179 12.02 6.99 10.29
C CYS A 179 12.46 8.01 11.34
N THR A 180 11.56 8.90 11.76
CA THR A 180 11.84 9.85 12.85
C THR A 180 11.75 9.17 14.23
N PRO A 181 12.54 9.60 15.22
CA PRO A 181 12.46 9.06 16.58
C PRO A 181 11.06 9.20 17.20
N GLU A 182 10.34 10.27 16.85
CA GLU A 182 8.98 10.55 17.32
C GLU A 182 8.01 9.50 16.79
N PHE A 183 8.08 9.20 15.48
CA PHE A 183 7.26 8.17 14.87
C PHE A 183 7.51 6.81 15.50
N TYR A 184 8.77 6.44 15.72
CA TYR A 184 9.07 5.16 16.38
C TYR A 184 8.49 5.09 17.80
N ARG A 185 8.69 6.14 18.61
CA ARG A 185 8.20 6.19 19.99
C ARG A 185 6.68 6.02 20.08
N THR A 186 5.92 6.61 19.16
CA THR A 186 4.45 6.54 19.17
C THR A 186 3.87 5.24 18.59
N HIS A 187 4.60 4.51 17.73
CA HIS A 187 4.04 3.35 17.01
C HIS A 187 4.60 1.98 17.44
N HIS A 188 5.78 1.92 18.06
CA HIS A 188 6.47 0.65 18.29
C HIS A 188 5.72 -0.33 19.20
N GLN A 189 4.87 0.15 20.11
CA GLN A 189 4.12 -0.69 21.05
C GLN A 189 3.01 -1.52 20.36
N LEU A 190 2.49 -1.03 19.23
CA LEU A 190 1.42 -1.68 18.46
C LEU A 190 1.93 -2.39 17.20
N ALA A 191 3.25 -2.36 16.97
CA ALA A 191 3.89 -2.94 15.80
C ALA A 191 4.67 -4.21 16.18
N TYR A 192 4.96 -5.06 15.18
CA TYR A 192 5.97 -6.10 15.36
C TYR A 192 7.30 -5.47 15.75
N ARG A 193 8.02 -6.13 16.67
CA ARG A 193 9.42 -5.82 16.92
C ARG A 193 10.17 -5.92 15.59
N LEU A 194 10.90 -4.86 15.24
CA LEU A 194 11.63 -4.73 13.97
C LEU A 194 12.89 -3.86 14.15
N GLN A 195 13.72 -4.20 15.15
CA GLN A 195 14.85 -3.41 15.63
C GLN A 195 16.23 -4.09 15.51
N SER A 196 16.27 -5.38 15.17
CA SER A 196 17.49 -6.13 14.87
C SER A 196 18.31 -5.49 13.74
N ARG A 197 19.61 -5.82 13.73
CA ARG A 197 20.58 -5.42 12.71
C ARG A 197 21.35 -6.67 12.27
N PRO A 198 21.12 -7.20 11.05
CA PRO A 198 20.16 -6.72 10.05
C PRO A 198 18.70 -6.87 10.53
N ARG A 199 17.76 -6.14 9.91
CA ARG A 199 16.31 -6.25 10.21
C ARG A 199 15.80 -7.68 10.00
N GLY A 200 16.33 -8.32 8.97
CA GLY A 200 15.96 -9.63 8.48
C GLY A 200 16.90 -10.10 7.40
N LEU A 201 16.72 -11.35 6.99
CA LEU A 201 17.23 -11.81 5.70
C LEU A 201 16.17 -11.52 4.63
N ALA A 202 16.64 -11.17 3.43
CA ALA A 202 15.80 -11.01 2.26
C ALA A 202 16.31 -11.93 1.15
N LEU A 203 15.42 -12.67 0.48
CA LEU A 203 15.74 -13.44 -0.71
C LEU A 203 15.12 -12.78 -1.93
N VAL A 204 15.91 -12.52 -2.97
CA VAL A 204 15.44 -12.08 -4.29
C VAL A 204 15.78 -13.17 -5.31
N LEU A 205 14.74 -13.85 -5.80
CA LEU A 205 14.86 -14.88 -6.83
C LEU A 205 14.26 -14.34 -8.12
N SER A 206 15.11 -14.14 -9.14
CA SER A 206 14.69 -13.67 -10.45
C SER A 206 15.00 -14.71 -11.52
N ASN A 207 13.95 -15.20 -12.18
CA ASN A 207 14.06 -15.95 -13.43
C ASN A 207 13.74 -15.01 -14.58
N VAL A 208 14.70 -14.88 -15.48
CA VAL A 208 14.66 -14.01 -16.66
C VAL A 208 14.80 -14.84 -17.93
N HIS A 209 15.70 -15.83 -17.92
CA HIS A 209 16.02 -16.63 -19.09
C HIS A 209 15.44 -18.04 -18.93
N PHE A 210 14.50 -18.41 -19.81
CA PHE A 210 13.81 -19.69 -19.77
C PHE A 210 14.32 -20.60 -20.90
N THR A 211 14.57 -21.87 -20.58
CA THR A 211 15.14 -22.87 -21.50
C THR A 211 14.31 -24.15 -21.57
N GLY A 212 13.11 -24.17 -20.96
CA GLY A 212 12.22 -25.32 -20.91
C GLY A 212 11.51 -25.61 -22.25
N GLU A 213 10.84 -26.76 -22.33
CA GLU A 213 10.06 -27.16 -23.52
C GLU A 213 8.84 -26.27 -23.77
N LYS A 214 8.36 -25.56 -22.74
CA LYS A 214 7.33 -24.53 -22.89
C LYS A 214 7.97 -23.26 -23.45
N ASP A 215 7.32 -22.71 -24.47
CA ASP A 215 7.70 -21.45 -25.12
C ASP A 215 7.41 -20.24 -24.19
N LEU A 216 8.27 -20.06 -23.19
CA LEU A 216 8.24 -18.95 -22.26
C LEU A 216 9.27 -17.91 -22.70
N ASP A 217 8.78 -16.73 -23.07
CA ASP A 217 9.66 -15.64 -23.50
C ASP A 217 10.62 -15.18 -22.40
N SER A 218 11.80 -14.70 -22.80
CA SER A 218 12.72 -14.02 -21.89
C SER A 218 12.06 -12.77 -21.29
N ARG A 219 12.24 -12.55 -19.99
CA ARG A 219 11.59 -11.43 -19.27
C ARG A 219 12.42 -10.14 -19.35
N SER A 220 12.37 -9.47 -20.50
CA SER A 220 13.00 -8.16 -20.70
C SER A 220 12.60 -7.16 -19.60
N GLY A 221 13.59 -6.53 -18.96
CA GLY A 221 13.40 -5.61 -17.82
C GLY A 221 13.40 -6.29 -16.44
N GLY A 222 13.43 -7.62 -16.38
CA GLY A 222 13.54 -8.36 -15.11
C GLY A 222 14.86 -8.12 -14.36
N ASP A 223 15.91 -7.72 -15.06
CA ASP A 223 17.19 -7.27 -14.52
C ASP A 223 17.06 -5.93 -13.75
N VAL A 224 16.22 -5.02 -14.26
CA VAL A 224 15.91 -3.75 -13.61
C VAL A 224 15.16 -3.98 -12.31
N ASP A 225 14.13 -4.83 -12.34
CA ASP A 225 13.37 -5.22 -11.13
C ASP A 225 14.30 -5.86 -10.08
N HIS A 226 15.14 -6.81 -10.51
CA HIS A 226 16.12 -7.48 -9.66
C HIS A 226 17.02 -6.46 -8.95
N ARG A 227 17.66 -5.57 -9.72
CA ARG A 227 18.56 -4.55 -9.19
C ARG A 227 17.84 -3.60 -8.22
N ASN A 228 16.62 -3.20 -8.55
CA ASN A 228 15.83 -2.28 -7.72
C ASN A 228 15.47 -2.91 -6.37
N LEU A 229 15.02 -4.17 -6.35
CA LEU A 229 14.68 -4.86 -5.09
C LEU A 229 15.90 -5.15 -4.24
N VAL A 230 17.01 -5.59 -4.85
CA VAL A 230 18.27 -5.80 -4.12
C VAL A 230 18.74 -4.48 -3.47
N THR A 231 18.66 -3.37 -4.20
CA THR A 231 19.03 -2.04 -3.69
C THR A 231 18.08 -1.61 -2.57
N LEU A 232 16.78 -1.75 -2.78
CA LEU A 232 15.75 -1.38 -1.81
C LEU A 232 15.92 -2.14 -0.49
N PHE A 233 16.04 -3.47 -0.53
CA PHE A 233 16.13 -4.27 0.68
C PHE A 233 17.44 -4.03 1.45
N LYS A 234 18.56 -3.77 0.76
CA LYS A 234 19.79 -3.30 1.39
C LYS A 234 19.60 -1.95 2.10
N LEU A 235 18.95 -0.98 1.44
CA LEU A 235 18.65 0.33 2.03
C LEU A 235 17.68 0.25 3.21
N LEU A 236 16.77 -0.73 3.22
CA LEU A 236 15.89 -1.04 4.35
C LEU A 236 16.59 -1.82 5.47
N GLY A 237 17.88 -2.15 5.33
CA GLY A 237 18.69 -2.78 6.37
C GLY A 237 18.58 -4.31 6.45
N TYR A 238 18.25 -4.97 5.33
CA TYR A 238 18.25 -6.43 5.22
C TYR A 238 19.57 -6.97 4.68
N THR A 239 19.94 -8.18 5.08
CA THR A 239 20.97 -8.97 4.39
C THR A 239 20.31 -9.68 3.21
N VAL A 240 20.70 -9.29 1.99
CA VAL A 240 20.04 -9.76 0.75
C VAL A 240 20.80 -10.95 0.15
N HIS A 241 20.09 -12.05 -0.03
CA HIS A 241 20.48 -13.23 -0.80
C HIS A 241 19.85 -13.13 -2.19
N VAL A 242 20.61 -13.51 -3.21
CA VAL A 242 20.17 -13.42 -4.61
C VAL A 242 20.27 -14.78 -5.28
N LEU A 243 19.25 -15.12 -6.06
CA LEU A 243 19.20 -16.30 -6.90
C LEU A 243 18.72 -15.88 -8.29
N LEU A 244 19.40 -16.36 -9.32
CA LEU A 244 19.12 -16.03 -10.72
C LEU A 244 18.88 -17.31 -11.50
N ASP A 245 17.88 -17.30 -12.36
CA ASP A 245 17.61 -18.35 -13.36
C ASP A 245 17.67 -19.77 -12.78
N GLN A 246 16.69 -20.09 -11.93
CA GLN A 246 16.58 -21.34 -11.20
C GLN A 246 15.47 -22.22 -11.77
N THR A 247 15.74 -23.52 -11.89
CA THR A 247 14.71 -24.52 -12.21
C THR A 247 13.72 -24.68 -11.05
N ALA A 248 12.55 -25.25 -11.29
CA ALA A 248 11.54 -25.42 -10.23
C ALA A 248 12.06 -26.21 -9.02
N GLN A 249 12.84 -27.26 -9.28
CA GLN A 249 13.48 -28.06 -8.23
C GLN A 249 14.53 -27.25 -7.45
N GLU A 250 15.42 -26.55 -8.14
CA GLU A 250 16.44 -25.72 -7.48
C GLU A 250 15.81 -24.60 -6.66
N MET A 251 14.72 -23.98 -7.15
CA MET A 251 13.97 -22.98 -6.39
C MET A 251 13.47 -23.57 -5.08
N GLN A 252 12.85 -24.74 -5.11
CA GLN A 252 12.33 -25.42 -3.92
C GLN A 252 13.46 -25.72 -2.92
N GLU A 253 14.54 -26.34 -3.37
CA GLU A 253 15.69 -26.70 -2.53
C GLU A 253 16.35 -25.45 -1.91
N LYS A 254 16.57 -24.40 -2.70
CA LYS A 254 17.24 -23.18 -2.22
C LYS A 254 16.33 -22.34 -1.32
N LEU A 255 15.01 -22.31 -1.57
CA LEU A 255 14.05 -21.69 -0.67
C LEU A 255 14.01 -22.43 0.68
N GLN A 256 14.04 -23.76 0.66
CA GLN A 256 14.10 -24.56 1.89
C GLN A 256 15.39 -24.28 2.66
N ASN A 257 16.55 -24.30 1.97
CA ASN A 257 17.83 -23.98 2.59
C ASN A 257 17.84 -22.57 3.19
N PHE A 258 17.29 -21.59 2.48
CA PHE A 258 17.15 -20.22 2.98
C PHE A 258 16.25 -20.15 4.23
N ALA A 259 15.11 -20.86 4.23
CA ALA A 259 14.20 -20.91 5.39
C ALA A 259 14.86 -21.55 6.63
N GLN A 260 15.81 -22.47 6.44
CA GLN A 260 16.51 -23.16 7.53
C GLN A 260 17.76 -22.43 8.04
N LEU A 261 18.11 -21.26 7.50
CA LEU A 261 19.27 -20.50 7.97
C LEU A 261 19.12 -20.12 9.45
N SER A 262 20.13 -20.49 10.26
CA SER A 262 20.16 -20.20 11.70
C SER A 262 20.15 -18.70 12.02
N ALA A 263 20.60 -17.86 11.08
CA ALA A 263 20.58 -16.41 11.18
C ALA A 263 19.17 -15.83 11.40
N HIS A 264 18.10 -16.51 10.95
CA HIS A 264 16.71 -16.09 11.23
C HIS A 264 16.39 -16.01 12.72
N ARG A 265 17.13 -16.73 13.58
CA ARG A 265 16.92 -16.73 15.03
C ARG A 265 17.16 -15.35 15.65
N VAL A 266 18.17 -14.63 15.15
CA VAL A 266 18.63 -13.34 15.71
C VAL A 266 18.10 -12.11 14.97
N THR A 267 17.35 -12.30 13.88
CA THR A 267 16.66 -11.22 13.16
C THR A 267 15.20 -11.11 13.59
N ASP A 268 14.56 -10.00 13.21
CA ASP A 268 13.17 -9.73 13.58
C ASP A 268 12.17 -9.98 12.43
N SER A 269 12.63 -10.08 11.17
CA SER A 269 11.76 -10.31 10.02
C SER A 269 12.40 -11.14 8.91
N CYS A 270 11.61 -11.48 7.89
CA CYS A 270 12.04 -12.14 6.67
C CYS A 270 11.32 -11.57 5.45
N ILE A 271 12.03 -11.44 4.33
CA ILE A 271 11.47 -11.07 3.01
C ILE A 271 11.81 -12.15 1.98
N VAL A 272 10.86 -12.50 1.14
CA VAL A 272 11.09 -13.33 -0.06
C VAL A 272 10.42 -12.65 -1.26
N ALA A 273 11.18 -12.36 -2.30
CA ALA A 273 10.69 -11.84 -3.57
C ALA A 273 10.93 -12.86 -4.68
N LEU A 274 9.86 -13.29 -5.35
CA LEU A 274 9.90 -14.23 -6.47
C LEU A 274 9.46 -13.49 -7.74
N LEU A 275 10.35 -13.41 -8.73
CA LEU A 275 10.14 -12.71 -9.99
C LEU A 275 10.31 -13.69 -11.15
N SER A 276 9.21 -14.13 -11.75
CA SER A 276 9.23 -15.14 -12.83
C SER A 276 7.96 -15.04 -13.68
N HIS A 277 7.85 -15.90 -14.70
CA HIS A 277 6.54 -16.24 -15.25
C HIS A 277 5.71 -17.00 -14.20
N GLY A 278 4.40 -17.02 -14.37
CA GLY A 278 3.52 -17.75 -13.46
C GLY A 278 2.17 -18.11 -14.04
N VAL A 279 1.46 -18.88 -13.24
CA VAL A 279 0.07 -19.28 -13.42
C VAL A 279 -0.66 -19.07 -12.10
N GLU A 280 -1.98 -19.26 -12.08
CA GLU A 280 -2.72 -19.17 -10.82
C GLU A 280 -2.13 -20.14 -9.79
N GLY A 281 -1.70 -19.61 -8.65
CA GLY A 281 -1.12 -20.39 -7.56
C GLY A 281 0.34 -20.83 -7.71
N GLY A 282 1.03 -20.54 -8.82
CA GLY A 282 2.38 -21.06 -9.06
C GLY A 282 3.31 -20.16 -9.88
N VAL A 283 4.61 -20.36 -9.71
CA VAL A 283 5.67 -19.66 -10.44
C VAL A 283 6.51 -20.65 -11.24
N TYR A 284 6.94 -20.25 -12.44
CA TYR A 284 7.76 -21.11 -13.29
C TYR A 284 9.23 -21.08 -12.90
N GLY A 285 9.86 -22.25 -12.93
CA GLY A 285 11.31 -22.38 -13.07
C GLY A 285 11.74 -22.10 -14.51
N VAL A 286 13.03 -21.87 -14.71
CA VAL A 286 13.59 -21.68 -16.07
C VAL A 286 13.42 -22.90 -16.97
N ASP A 287 13.22 -24.08 -16.37
CA ASP A 287 12.89 -25.34 -17.03
C ASP A 287 11.42 -25.46 -17.46
N GLY A 288 10.60 -24.41 -17.23
CA GLY A 288 9.17 -24.41 -17.60
C GLY A 288 8.29 -25.27 -16.69
N LYS A 289 8.84 -25.83 -15.61
CA LYS A 289 8.07 -26.52 -14.56
C LYS A 289 7.57 -25.53 -13.53
N VAL A 290 6.46 -25.86 -12.86
CA VAL A 290 5.79 -24.96 -11.89
C VAL A 290 6.18 -25.35 -10.47
N LEU A 291 6.59 -24.35 -9.68
CA LEU A 291 6.66 -24.43 -8.23
C LEU A 291 5.39 -23.82 -7.63
N GLN A 292 4.68 -24.58 -6.80
CA GLN A 292 3.45 -24.14 -6.16
C GLN A 292 3.74 -23.14 -5.04
N LEU A 293 3.06 -21.99 -5.02
CA LEU A 293 3.26 -20.96 -4.00
C LEU A 293 2.86 -21.45 -2.61
N GLN A 294 1.88 -22.35 -2.51
CA GLN A 294 1.50 -22.98 -1.24
C GLN A 294 2.67 -23.75 -0.61
N GLU A 295 3.48 -24.43 -1.42
CA GLU A 295 4.68 -25.13 -0.94
C GLU A 295 5.72 -24.12 -0.45
N VAL A 296 5.89 -23.01 -1.17
CA VAL A 296 6.78 -21.91 -0.74
C VAL A 296 6.34 -21.37 0.61
N PHE A 297 5.06 -21.00 0.79
CA PHE A 297 4.58 -20.45 2.06
C PHE A 297 4.72 -21.45 3.21
N ARG A 298 4.49 -22.74 2.96
CA ARG A 298 4.66 -23.80 3.95
C ARG A 298 6.09 -23.86 4.50
N LEU A 299 7.12 -23.61 3.68
CA LEU A 299 8.52 -23.60 4.15
C LEU A 299 8.79 -22.55 5.24
N PHE A 300 8.00 -21.47 5.29
CA PHE A 300 8.18 -20.36 6.24
C PHE A 300 7.06 -20.27 7.29
N ASP A 301 6.18 -21.26 7.36
CA ASP A 301 5.15 -21.30 8.40
C ASP A 301 5.75 -21.61 9.79
N ASN A 302 4.90 -21.56 10.81
CA ASN A 302 5.33 -21.77 12.19
C ASN A 302 5.85 -23.19 12.45
N ALA A 303 5.38 -24.21 11.70
CA ALA A 303 5.79 -25.59 11.90
C ALA A 303 7.15 -25.87 11.27
N ASN A 304 7.40 -25.34 10.07
CA ASN A 304 8.57 -25.63 9.27
C ASN A 304 9.72 -24.63 9.45
N CYS A 305 9.44 -23.40 9.89
CA CYS A 305 10.45 -22.39 10.21
C CYS A 305 10.26 -21.80 11.62
N PRO A 306 10.57 -22.57 12.68
CA PRO A 306 10.38 -22.13 14.07
C PRO A 306 11.16 -20.85 14.40
N SER A 307 12.31 -20.62 13.76
CA SER A 307 13.12 -19.39 13.92
C SER A 307 12.40 -18.10 13.53
N LEU A 308 11.34 -18.20 12.70
CA LEU A 308 10.51 -17.09 12.24
C LEU A 308 9.09 -17.08 12.86
N GLN A 309 8.83 -17.90 13.89
CA GLN A 309 7.58 -17.83 14.64
C GLN A 309 7.38 -16.45 15.25
N ASN A 310 6.15 -15.93 15.15
CA ASN A 310 5.75 -14.59 15.64
C ASN A 310 6.52 -13.41 15.03
N LYS A 311 7.32 -13.64 13.98
CA LYS A 311 8.03 -12.61 13.21
C LYS A 311 7.29 -12.32 11.90
N PRO A 312 7.23 -11.05 11.45
CA PRO A 312 6.62 -10.69 10.17
C PRO A 312 7.38 -11.30 9.00
N LYS A 313 6.64 -11.97 8.12
CA LYS A 313 7.14 -12.61 6.89
C LYS A 313 6.44 -11.98 5.68
N MET A 314 7.22 -11.39 4.79
CA MET A 314 6.73 -10.64 3.63
C MET A 314 7.10 -11.36 2.35
N PHE A 315 6.11 -11.62 1.50
CA PHE A 315 6.29 -12.22 0.18
C PHE A 315 5.86 -11.25 -0.91
N PHE A 316 6.72 -11.06 -1.90
CA PHE A 316 6.46 -10.27 -3.10
C PHE A 316 6.50 -11.20 -4.30
N ILE A 317 5.36 -11.39 -4.96
CA ILE A 317 5.27 -12.29 -6.12
C ILE A 317 5.02 -11.45 -7.37
N GLN A 318 6.04 -11.32 -8.21
CA GLN A 318 5.95 -10.71 -9.53
C GLN A 318 5.87 -11.84 -10.56
N ALA A 319 4.66 -12.29 -10.84
CA ALA A 319 4.38 -13.32 -11.84
C ALA A 319 2.94 -13.21 -12.37
N CYS A 320 2.72 -13.71 -13.58
CA CYS A 320 1.37 -13.85 -14.13
C CYS A 320 0.55 -14.86 -13.32
N ARG A 321 -0.77 -14.79 -13.43
CA ARG A 321 -1.73 -15.68 -12.73
C ARG A 321 -2.60 -16.50 -13.68
N GLY A 322 -2.22 -16.57 -14.96
CA GLY A 322 -3.11 -17.05 -16.01
C GLY A 322 -4.15 -15.98 -16.40
N GLY A 323 -4.39 -15.83 -17.69
CA GLY A 323 -5.31 -14.83 -18.24
C GLY A 323 -4.96 -14.52 -19.70
N ALA A 324 -5.98 -14.23 -20.50
CA ALA A 324 -5.81 -13.79 -21.88
C ALA A 324 -4.94 -12.52 -21.95
N ILE A 325 -4.18 -12.38 -23.05
CA ILE A 325 -3.29 -11.27 -23.37
C ILE A 325 -3.97 -9.93 -23.02
N GLY A 326 -3.50 -9.24 -21.97
CA GLY A 326 -4.01 -7.91 -21.59
C GLY A 326 -4.04 -7.56 -20.10
N SER A 327 -3.85 -8.52 -19.17
CA SER A 327 -3.82 -8.23 -17.73
C SER A 327 -2.43 -7.77 -17.28
N LEU A 328 -2.30 -6.49 -16.87
CA LEU A 328 -1.10 -5.97 -16.22
C LEU A 328 -0.77 -6.84 -15.00
N GLY A 329 0.48 -7.33 -14.94
CA GLY A 329 0.99 -8.14 -13.83
C GLY A 329 0.74 -7.46 -12.49
N HIS A 330 -0.16 -8.03 -11.70
CA HIS A 330 -0.46 -7.57 -10.36
C HIS A 330 0.65 -8.03 -9.39
N LEU A 331 1.42 -7.09 -8.86
CA LEU A 331 2.31 -7.36 -7.72
C LEU A 331 1.46 -7.74 -6.50
N LEU A 332 1.57 -8.99 -6.06
CA LEU A 332 0.92 -9.44 -4.83
C LEU A 332 1.88 -9.22 -3.66
N LEU A 333 1.45 -8.39 -2.71
CA LEU A 333 2.04 -8.31 -1.37
C LEU A 333 1.28 -9.27 -0.45
N PHE A 334 1.89 -10.40 -0.11
CA PHE A 334 1.39 -11.23 0.99
C PHE A 334 2.17 -10.89 2.26
N THR A 335 1.50 -10.25 3.22
CA THR A 335 1.96 -10.28 4.62
C THR A 335 1.41 -11.54 5.25
N ALA A 336 2.25 -12.51 5.59
CA ALA A 336 1.87 -13.62 6.45
C ALA A 336 1.79 -13.10 7.90
N ALA A 337 0.78 -12.26 8.14
CA ALA A 337 0.32 -11.82 9.44
C ALA A 337 -1.07 -12.40 9.68
N THR A 338 -1.20 -13.71 9.49
CA THR A 338 -2.27 -14.49 10.10
C THR A 338 -1.66 -15.18 11.30
N ALA A 339 -1.98 -14.62 12.47
CA ALA A 339 -1.92 -15.35 13.72
C ALA A 339 -2.57 -16.72 13.52
N SER A 340 -1.95 -17.72 14.16
CA SER A 340 -2.49 -19.05 14.37
C SER A 340 -4.03 -19.05 14.50
N LEU A 341 -4.71 -19.52 13.46
CA LEU A 341 -6.05 -20.08 13.53
C LEU A 341 -6.10 -21.17 12.45
N ALA A 342 -5.34 -22.23 12.74
CA ALA A 342 -5.54 -23.55 12.19
C ALA A 342 -5.89 -24.45 13.37
N LEU A 343 -7.18 -24.48 13.68
CA LEU A 343 -7.96 -25.68 14.00
C LEU A 343 -9.30 -25.53 13.32
#